data_AF-A0A3D0YI87-F1
#
_entry.id   AF-A0A3D0YI87-F1
#
_cell.length_a   1.000
_cell.length_b   1.000
_cell.length_c   1.000
_cell.angle_alpha   90.00
_cell.angle_beta   90.00
_cell.angle_gamma   90.00
#
_symmetry.space_group_name_H-M   'P 1'
#
loop_
_entity.id
_entity.type
_entity.pdbx_description
1 polymer ?
#
loop_
_entity_poly.entity_id
_entity_poly.type
_entity_poly.pdbx_seq_one_letter_code
_entity_poly.pdbx_strand_id
1 'polypeptide(L)'
;MRSISIILNLILALIISGHNLQAQDNKSKEYLENIKRDSIDGVYIPIDLKDCFNQIDFFWTDSVKTEVREKTEDDFTIGAHFGIGLWMRNNWRLWTGSRLSRYFNDLGIIHPDDMSTIILTSYHRYLLRQDIKLEEQIDYYKEYWKKQR
;
A
#
# COMPACT_ATOMS: atom_id res chain seq x y z
N MET A 1 -8.98 36.33 36.74
CA MET A 1 -8.74 34.87 36.59
C MET A 1 -9.31 34.28 35.29
N ARG A 2 -10.58 34.53 34.91
CA ARG A 2 -11.17 33.98 33.67
C ARG A 2 -10.43 34.39 32.39
N SER A 3 -10.00 35.65 32.26
CA SER A 3 -9.32 36.16 31.06
C SER A 3 -7.91 35.57 30.86
N ILE A 4 -7.18 35.30 31.94
CA ILE A 4 -5.85 34.66 31.88
C ILE A 4 -5.97 33.21 31.41
N SER A 5 -6.99 32.49 31.88
CA SER A 5 -7.27 31.12 31.45
C SER A 5 -7.66 31.04 29.96
N ILE A 6 -8.41 32.02 29.43
CA ILE A 6 -8.76 32.08 28.01
C ILE A 6 -7.51 32.33 27.15
N ILE A 7 -6.64 33.26 27.54
CA ILE A 7 -5.39 33.56 26.82
C ILE A 7 -4.46 32.33 26.80
N LEU A 8 -4.34 31.62 27.92
CA LEU A 8 -3.51 30.41 28.00
C LEU A 8 -4.04 29.29 27.07
N ASN A 9 -5.35 29.08 27.02
CA ASN A 9 -5.95 28.09 26.13
C ASN A 9 -5.77 28.42 24.64
N LEU A 10 -5.84 29.71 24.27
CA LEU A 10 -5.58 30.15 22.89
C LEU A 10 -4.12 29.93 22.48
N ILE A 11 -3.17 30.23 23.38
CA ILE A 11 -1.75 29.96 23.13
C ILE A 11 -1.51 28.45 22.95
N LEU A 12 -2.11 27.62 23.80
CA LEU A 12 -2.00 26.16 23.68
C LEU A 12 -2.59 25.65 22.35
N ALA A 13 -3.75 26.14 21.93
CA ALA A 13 -4.37 25.77 20.66
C ALA A 13 -3.52 26.17 19.44
N LEU A 14 -2.88 27.33 19.48
CA LEU A 14 -1.96 27.80 18.43
C LEU A 14 -0.71 26.93 18.34
N ILE A 15 -0.12 26.55 19.49
CA ILE A 15 1.03 25.64 19.55
C ILE A 15 0.67 24.27 18.95
N ILE A 16 -0.46 23.68 19.37
CA ILE A 16 -0.94 22.39 18.84
C ILE A 16 -1.15 22.47 17.32
N SER A 17 -1.77 23.55 16.84
CA SER A 17 -2.02 23.75 15.41
C SER A 17 -0.72 23.87 14.61
N GLY A 18 0.27 24.61 15.13
CA GLY A 18 1.59 24.72 14.54
C GLY A 18 2.33 23.38 14.43
N HIS A 19 2.28 22.55 15.48
CA HIS A 19 2.86 21.21 15.46
C HIS A 19 2.18 20.30 14.41
N ASN A 20 0.86 20.34 14.30
CA ASN A 20 0.13 19.57 13.29
C ASN A 20 0.50 19.96 11.85
N LEU A 21 0.62 21.27 11.58
CA LEU A 21 1.03 21.76 10.26
C LEU A 21 2.45 21.29 9.90
N GLN A 22 3.40 21.37 10.84
CA GLN A 22 4.76 20.89 10.60
C GLN A 22 4.80 19.38 10.36
N ALA A 23 4.02 18.59 11.11
CA ALA A 23 3.93 17.15 10.92
C ALA A 23 3.34 16.79 9.54
N GLN A 24 2.34 17.53 9.08
CA GLN A 24 1.74 17.33 7.75
C GLN A 24 2.71 17.71 6.62
N ASP A 25 3.43 18.83 6.75
CA ASP A 25 4.48 19.24 5.81
C ASP A 25 5.59 18.19 5.72
N ASN A 26 6.05 17.68 6.86
CA ASN A 26 7.08 16.62 6.90
C ASN A 26 6.59 15.34 6.20
N LYS A 27 5.37 14.88 6.48
CA LYS A 27 4.78 13.72 5.79
C LYS A 27 4.66 13.92 4.28
N SER A 28 4.28 15.13 3.85
CA SER A 28 4.19 15.46 2.42
C SER A 28 5.56 15.45 1.74
N LYS A 29 6.58 16.02 2.38
CA LYS A 29 7.96 15.99 1.88
C LYS A 29 8.51 14.57 1.77
N GLU A 30 8.33 13.77 2.82
CA GLU A 30 8.72 12.36 2.83
C GLU A 30 8.05 11.58 1.70
N TYR A 31 6.74 11.74 1.51
CA TYR A 31 6.00 11.13 0.40
C TYR A 31 6.60 11.52 -0.96
N LEU A 32 6.82 12.83 -1.19
CA LEU A 32 7.34 13.33 -2.46
C LEU A 32 8.76 12.85 -2.77
N GLU A 33 9.55 12.56 -1.74
CA GLU A 33 10.86 11.93 -1.88
C GLU A 33 10.71 10.43 -2.20
N ASN A 34 9.91 9.71 -1.42
CA ASN A 34 9.73 8.27 -1.55
C ASN A 34 9.20 7.83 -2.93
N ILE A 35 8.32 8.62 -3.56
CA ILE A 35 7.82 8.30 -4.91
C ILE A 35 8.89 8.41 -6.00
N LYS A 36 10.05 9.02 -5.72
CA LYS A 36 11.16 9.17 -6.68
C LYS A 36 12.26 8.13 -6.45
N ARG A 37 12.28 7.47 -5.29
CA ARG A 37 13.32 6.54 -4.90
C ARG A 37 13.04 5.16 -5.48
N ASP A 38 14.09 4.48 -5.94
CA ASP A 38 14.00 3.08 -6.34
C ASP A 38 14.02 2.12 -5.15
N SER A 39 14.66 2.54 -4.06
CA SER A 39 14.81 1.78 -2.83
C SER A 39 14.59 2.67 -1.61
N ILE A 40 13.90 2.11 -0.62
CA ILE A 40 13.65 2.76 0.68
C ILE A 40 14.14 1.78 1.75
N ASP A 41 15.03 2.24 2.63
CA ASP A 41 15.67 1.44 3.69
C ASP A 41 16.26 0.10 3.21
N GLY A 42 16.91 0.15 2.05
CA GLY A 42 17.55 -1.03 1.44
C GLY A 42 16.60 -2.00 0.75
N VAL A 43 15.30 -1.71 0.71
CA VAL A 43 14.29 -2.50 -0.01
C VAL A 43 13.98 -1.84 -1.35
N TYR A 44 14.15 -2.58 -2.43
CA TYR A 44 13.70 -2.16 -3.76
C TYR A 44 12.17 -2.07 -3.81
N ILE A 45 11.64 -0.97 -4.33
CA ILE A 45 10.21 -0.70 -4.44
C ILE A 45 9.77 -0.98 -5.87
N PRO A 46 8.82 -1.87 -6.17
CA PRO A 46 8.36 -2.07 -7.54
C PRO A 46 7.79 -0.78 -8.18
N ILE A 47 7.95 -0.59 -9.49
CA ILE A 47 7.37 0.58 -10.20
C ILE A 47 5.89 0.38 -10.56
N ASP A 48 5.48 -0.87 -10.79
CA ASP A 48 4.14 -1.25 -11.25
C ASP A 48 3.85 -2.71 -10.89
N LEU A 49 2.69 -3.21 -11.30
CA LEU A 49 2.24 -4.58 -11.04
C LEU A 49 3.15 -5.64 -11.66
N LYS A 50 3.71 -5.40 -12.85
CA LYS A 50 4.60 -6.36 -13.51
C LYS A 50 5.93 -6.46 -12.77
N ASP A 51 6.44 -5.32 -12.31
CA ASP A 51 7.66 -5.29 -11.51
C ASP A 51 7.46 -5.97 -10.14
N CYS A 52 6.25 -5.91 -9.57
CA CYS A 52 5.92 -6.74 -8.40
C CYS A 52 6.11 -8.23 -8.69
N PHE A 53 5.70 -8.72 -9.87
CA PHE A 53 5.87 -10.13 -10.22
C PHE A 53 7.34 -10.52 -10.32
N ASN A 54 8.18 -9.66 -10.93
CA ASN A 54 9.62 -9.89 -10.99
C ASN A 54 10.24 -10.00 -9.59
N GLN A 55 9.82 -9.14 -8.66
CA GLN A 55 10.29 -9.19 -7.28
C GLN A 55 9.83 -10.47 -6.58
N ILE A 56 8.57 -10.87 -6.73
CA ILE A 56 8.06 -12.11 -6.13
C ILE A 56 8.78 -13.33 -6.72
N ASP A 57 9.00 -13.39 -8.03
CA ASP A 57 9.77 -14.45 -8.69
C ASP A 57 11.23 -14.51 -8.21
N PHE A 58 11.82 -13.36 -7.85
CA PHE A 58 13.17 -13.30 -7.26
C PHE A 58 13.20 -13.82 -5.82
N PHE A 59 12.16 -13.54 -5.03
CA PHE A 59 12.09 -13.98 -3.62
C PHE A 59 11.69 -15.45 -3.48
N TRP A 60 10.83 -15.96 -4.36
CA TRP A 60 10.20 -17.27 -4.22
C TRP A 60 10.89 -18.36 -5.02
N THR A 61 11.21 -19.45 -4.34
CA THR A 61 11.68 -20.67 -4.98
C THR A 61 10.59 -21.32 -5.82
N ASP A 62 10.98 -22.21 -6.73
CA ASP A 62 10.02 -22.96 -7.54
C ASP A 62 9.10 -23.85 -6.70
N SER A 63 9.57 -24.32 -5.53
CA SER A 63 8.73 -25.06 -4.57
C SER A 63 7.58 -24.20 -4.07
N VAL A 64 7.86 -22.97 -3.61
CA VAL A 64 6.83 -22.03 -3.14
C VAL A 64 5.84 -21.71 -4.26
N LYS A 65 6.34 -21.43 -5.47
CA LYS A 65 5.48 -21.18 -6.63
C LYS A 65 4.62 -22.40 -6.99
N THR A 66 5.10 -23.62 -6.76
CA THR A 66 4.32 -24.84 -6.99
C THR A 66 3.20 -24.97 -5.98
N GLU A 67 3.47 -24.77 -4.69
CA GLU A 67 2.45 -24.76 -3.63
C GLU A 67 1.37 -23.69 -3.88
N VAL A 68 1.76 -22.53 -4.41
CA VAL A 68 0.80 -21.46 -4.76
C VAL A 68 -0.10 -21.87 -5.93
N ARG A 69 0.42 -22.56 -6.94
CA ARG A 69 -0.38 -23.03 -8.09
C ARG A 69 -1.40 -24.10 -7.70
N GLU A 70 -1.13 -24.86 -6.64
CA GLU A 70 -2.03 -25.91 -6.14
C GLU A 70 -3.21 -25.36 -5.32
N LYS A 71 -3.15 -24.09 -4.92
CA LYS A 71 -4.21 -23.41 -4.17
C LYS A 71 -5.23 -22.77 -5.10
N THR A 72 -6.48 -22.69 -4.63
CA THR A 72 -7.45 -21.76 -5.21
C THR A 72 -6.98 -20.32 -4.98
N GLU A 73 -7.49 -19.38 -5.78
CA GLU A 73 -7.17 -17.95 -5.64
C GLU A 73 -7.52 -17.43 -4.24
N ASP A 74 -8.69 -17.81 -3.71
CA ASP A 74 -9.15 -17.42 -2.37
C ASP A 74 -8.26 -18.01 -1.27
N ASP A 75 -7.97 -19.32 -1.32
CA ASP A 75 -7.11 -19.97 -0.31
C ASP A 75 -5.71 -19.35 -0.28
N PHE A 76 -5.16 -19.03 -1.46
CA PHE A 76 -3.86 -18.38 -1.56
C PHE A 76 -3.90 -16.95 -1.01
N THR A 77 -4.84 -16.12 -1.45
CA THR A 77 -4.91 -14.70 -1.05
C THR A 77 -5.21 -14.52 0.43
N ILE A 78 -6.14 -15.31 0.99
CA ILE A 78 -6.44 -15.32 2.43
C ILE A 78 -5.23 -15.77 3.24
N GLY A 79 -4.59 -16.88 2.84
CA GLY A 79 -3.40 -17.40 3.52
C GLY A 79 -2.19 -16.45 3.45
N ALA A 80 -2.07 -15.70 2.35
CA ALA A 80 -0.99 -14.75 2.12
C ALA A 80 -1.17 -13.41 2.85
N HIS A 81 -2.39 -13.09 3.30
CA HIS A 81 -2.77 -11.76 3.82
C HIS A 81 -1.86 -11.25 4.97
N PHE A 82 -1.58 -12.11 5.96
CA PHE A 82 -0.77 -11.77 7.13
C PHE A 82 0.72 -12.13 7.01
N GLY A 83 1.08 -12.93 6.00
CA GLY A 83 2.46 -13.26 5.70
C GLY A 83 3.05 -12.26 4.71
N ILE A 84 3.18 -12.70 3.45
CA ILE A 84 3.76 -11.87 2.40
C ILE A 84 2.96 -10.58 2.14
N GLY A 85 1.63 -10.59 2.28
CA GLY A 85 0.81 -9.38 2.13
C GLY A 85 1.19 -8.30 3.13
N LEU A 86 1.32 -8.66 4.41
CA LEU A 86 1.77 -7.74 5.46
C LEU A 86 3.20 -7.27 5.20
N TRP A 87 4.08 -8.17 4.76
CA TRP A 87 5.45 -7.82 4.39
C TRP A 87 5.47 -6.79 3.25
N MET A 88 4.69 -6.98 2.18
CA MET A 88 4.59 -6.04 1.06
C MET A 88 4.12 -4.66 1.53
N ARG A 89 3.06 -4.60 2.34
CA ARG A 89 2.52 -3.32 2.83
C ARG A 89 3.54 -2.49 3.60
N ASN A 90 4.36 -3.15 4.41
CA ASN A 90 5.36 -2.49 5.24
C ASN A 90 6.64 -2.17 4.44
N ASN A 91 7.18 -3.14 3.69
CA ASN A 91 8.48 -3.04 3.06
C ASN A 91 8.43 -2.32 1.70
N TRP A 92 7.32 -2.43 0.97
CA TRP A 92 7.07 -1.61 -0.23
C TRP A 92 6.42 -0.27 0.11
N ARG A 93 6.35 0.08 1.40
CA ARG A 93 5.93 1.39 1.92
C ARG A 93 4.54 1.82 1.42
N LEU A 94 3.61 0.88 1.35
CA LEU A 94 2.26 1.14 0.84
C LEU A 94 1.44 2.05 1.75
N TRP A 95 1.67 2.02 3.07
CA TRP A 95 1.00 2.91 4.04
C TRP A 95 1.49 4.36 4.00
N THR A 96 2.80 4.56 3.91
CA THR A 96 3.44 5.88 4.03
C THR A 96 3.74 6.54 2.70
N GLY A 97 3.68 5.77 1.61
CA GLY A 97 3.92 6.25 0.26
C GLY A 97 5.21 5.72 -0.35
N SER A 98 5.12 5.31 -1.60
CA SER A 98 6.22 4.86 -2.45
C SER A 98 5.82 5.00 -3.92
N ARG A 99 6.76 4.77 -4.84
CA ARG A 99 6.41 4.76 -6.27
C ARG A 99 5.36 3.68 -6.62
N LEU A 100 5.38 2.55 -5.91
CA LEU A 100 4.35 1.50 -6.06
C LEU A 100 2.99 1.96 -5.53
N SER A 101 2.95 2.54 -4.34
CA SER A 101 1.68 3.03 -3.79
C SER A 101 1.11 4.15 -4.67
N ARG A 102 1.98 4.97 -5.27
CA ARG A 102 1.59 6.01 -6.22
C ARG A 102 0.95 5.41 -7.47
N TYR A 103 1.53 4.35 -8.05
CA TYR A 103 0.94 3.61 -9.16
C TYR A 103 -0.50 3.16 -8.85
N PHE A 104 -0.74 2.56 -7.68
CA PHE A 104 -2.10 2.16 -7.27
C PHE A 104 -3.02 3.36 -7.00
N ASN A 105 -2.52 4.42 -6.38
CA ASN A 105 -3.28 5.63 -6.13
C ASN A 105 -3.76 6.27 -7.44
N ASP A 106 -2.92 6.28 -8.48
CA ASP A 106 -3.28 6.79 -9.82
C ASP A 106 -4.37 5.92 -10.49
N LEU A 107 -4.46 4.63 -10.12
CA LEU A 107 -5.55 3.74 -10.51
C LEU A 107 -6.82 3.91 -9.64
N GLY A 108 -6.76 4.70 -8.58
CA GLY A 108 -7.85 4.95 -7.63
C GLY A 108 -7.94 3.94 -6.50
N ILE A 109 -6.89 3.15 -6.26
CA ILE A 109 -6.79 2.22 -5.13
C ILE A 109 -5.90 2.85 -4.06
N ILE A 110 -6.50 3.16 -2.91
CA ILE A 110 -5.83 3.93 -1.84
C ILE A 110 -5.46 3.06 -0.64
N HIS A 111 -6.23 2.02 -0.34
CA HIS A 111 -6.01 1.23 0.86
C HIS A 111 -4.89 0.20 0.63
N PRO A 112 -3.84 0.14 1.46
CA PRO A 112 -2.72 -0.79 1.28
C PRO A 112 -3.11 -2.27 1.30
N ASP A 113 -4.15 -2.65 2.05
CA ASP A 113 -4.67 -4.03 2.01
C ASP A 113 -5.18 -4.39 0.62
N ASP A 114 -5.93 -3.50 -0.03
CA ASP A 114 -6.42 -3.68 -1.40
C ASP A 114 -5.26 -3.76 -2.39
N MET A 115 -4.28 -2.86 -2.28
CA MET A 115 -3.07 -2.89 -3.13
C MET A 115 -2.37 -4.25 -3.02
N SER A 116 -2.11 -4.72 -1.80
CA SER A 116 -1.44 -6.00 -1.59
C SER A 116 -2.28 -7.20 -2.05
N THR A 117 -3.60 -7.13 -1.91
CA THR A 117 -4.51 -8.18 -2.37
C THR A 117 -4.53 -8.24 -3.90
N ILE A 118 -4.64 -7.10 -4.59
CA ILE A 118 -4.57 -7.02 -6.05
C ILE A 118 -3.25 -7.61 -6.57
N ILE A 119 -2.12 -7.29 -5.93
CA ILE A 119 -0.82 -7.86 -6.31
C ILE A 119 -0.82 -9.37 -6.20
N LEU A 120 -1.31 -9.92 -5.07
CA LEU A 120 -1.32 -11.36 -4.81
C LEU A 120 -2.28 -12.10 -5.76
N THR A 121 -3.51 -11.62 -5.88
CA THR A 121 -4.51 -12.15 -6.83
C THR A 121 -3.94 -12.17 -8.26
N SER A 122 -3.36 -11.06 -8.70
CA SER A 122 -2.78 -10.95 -10.04
C SER A 122 -1.57 -11.86 -10.22
N TYR A 123 -0.73 -12.03 -9.19
CA TYR A 123 0.41 -12.93 -9.26
C TYR A 123 -0.01 -14.41 -9.35
N HIS A 124 -1.07 -14.80 -8.64
CA HIS A 124 -1.63 -16.15 -8.74
C HIS A 124 -2.14 -16.45 -10.15
N ARG A 125 -2.92 -15.52 -10.72
CA ARG A 125 -3.39 -15.60 -12.12
C ARG A 125 -2.22 -15.66 -13.12
N TYR A 126 -1.18 -14.84 -12.90
CA TYR A 126 0.05 -14.88 -13.69
C TYR A 126 0.73 -16.26 -13.67
N LEU A 127 0.89 -16.87 -12.48
CA LEU A 127 1.49 -18.20 -12.33
C LEU A 127 0.71 -19.30 -13.05
N LEU A 128 -0.61 -19.14 -13.15
CA LEU A 128 -1.52 -20.07 -13.83
C LEU A 128 -1.78 -19.70 -15.31
N ARG A 129 -1.15 -18.64 -15.82
CA ARG A 129 -1.35 -18.11 -17.17
C ARG A 129 -2.81 -17.77 -17.47
N GLN A 130 -3.51 -17.28 -16.46
CA GLN A 130 -4.88 -16.78 -16.56
C GLN A 130 -4.88 -15.28 -16.86
N ASP A 131 -6.00 -14.79 -17.36
CA ASP A 131 -6.20 -13.34 -17.52
C ASP A 131 -6.19 -12.67 -16.13
N ILE A 132 -5.38 -11.62 -15.98
CA ILE A 132 -5.23 -10.87 -14.75
C ILE A 132 -6.53 -10.15 -14.39
N LYS A 133 -7.29 -9.66 -15.38
CA LYS A 133 -8.52 -8.88 -15.17
C LYS A 133 -8.33 -7.75 -14.15
N LEU A 134 -7.27 -6.95 -14.33
CA LEU A 134 -6.87 -5.93 -13.37
C LEU A 134 -7.96 -4.87 -13.19
N GLU A 135 -8.61 -4.47 -14.27
CA GLU A 135 -9.71 -3.51 -14.28
C GLU A 135 -10.89 -4.00 -13.42
N GLU A 136 -11.26 -5.28 -13.53
CA GLU A 136 -12.33 -5.88 -12.72
C GLU A 136 -11.98 -5.85 -11.23
N GLN A 137 -10.71 -6.13 -10.88
CA GLN A 137 -10.23 -6.05 -9.49
C GLN A 137 -10.30 -4.61 -8.97
N ILE A 138 -9.89 -3.63 -9.78
CA ILE A 138 -9.92 -2.20 -9.41
C ILE A 138 -11.36 -1.73 -9.19
N ASP A 139 -12.26 -2.07 -10.10
CA ASP A 139 -13.66 -1.67 -10.03
C ASP A 139 -14.35 -2.25 -8.81
N TYR A 140 -14.05 -3.51 -8.46
CA TYR A 140 -14.53 -4.13 -7.23
C TYR A 140 -14.22 -3.28 -5.99
N TYR A 141 -12.96 -2.88 -5.80
CA TYR A 141 -12.56 -2.09 -4.62
C TYR A 141 -13.12 -0.67 -4.65
N LYS A 142 -13.22 -0.04 -5.83
CA LYS A 142 -13.88 1.27 -5.96
C LYS A 142 -15.34 1.19 -5.53
N GLU A 143 -16.07 0.16 -5.96
CA GLU A 143 -17.47 -0.05 -5.56
C GLU A 143 -17.61 -0.42 -4.08
N TYR A 144 -16.70 -1.22 -3.54
CA TYR A 144 -16.67 -1.55 -2.11
C TYR A 144 -16.59 -0.27 -1.25
N TRP A 145 -15.62 0.62 -1.53
CA TRP A 145 -15.44 1.84 -0.75
C TRP A 145 -16.51 2.90 -1.00
N LYS A 146 -17.18 2.91 -2.17
CA LYS A 146 -18.34 3.77 -2.41
C LYS A 146 -19.52 3.41 -1.49
N LYS A 147 -19.73 2.13 -1.20
CA LYS A 147 -20.83 1.66 -0.34
C LYS A 147 -20.58 1.89 1.16
N GLN A 148 -19.32 2.07 1.56
CA GLN A 148 -18.92 2.30 2.94
C GLN A 148 -18.88 3.79 3.33
N ARG A 149 -19.11 4.69 2.37
CA ARG A 149 -19.23 6.15 2.58
C ARG A 149 -20.68 6.56 2.74
#